data_AF-A0A4Z0QME6-F1
#
_entry.id   AF-A0A4Z0QME6-F1
#
_cell.length_a   1.000
_cell.length_b   1.000
_cell.length_c   1.000
_cell.angle_alpha   90.00
_cell.angle_beta   90.00
_cell.angle_gamma   90.00
#
_symmetry.space_group_name_H-M   'P 1'
#
loop_
_entity.id
_entity.type
_entity.pdbx_description
1 polymer ?
#
loop_
_entity_poly.entity_id
_entity_poly.type
_entity_poly.pdbx_seq_one_letter_code
_entity_poly.pdbx_strand_id
1 'polypeptide(L)'
;MIGIDPSLLRGMGLQTTFMKKYIIYHTGIYESVISLIVFACRYKFGGAKVKDYYSVLEINENATIDEIKTAFRTLMKVWHPDVCSRKDAYERFVEIVEAYETLKSPQQRKLYDEMRKTCDDEPIQKAEENKTTLFEFIVIIVLIIMSLSFVAFIAYKVYNALHGNAINLTPQ
;
A
#
# COMPACT_ATOMS: atom_id res chain seq x y z
N MET A 1 1.84 15.80 28.90
CA MET A 1 0.54 15.45 29.50
C MET A 1 -0.19 16.76 29.79
N ILE A 2 -1.19 17.12 28.99
CA ILE A 2 -1.97 18.36 29.18
C ILE A 2 -2.92 18.10 30.35
N GLY A 3 -2.61 18.69 31.51
CA GLY A 3 -3.40 18.54 32.74
C GLY A 3 -4.67 19.39 32.66
N ILE A 4 -5.77 18.80 32.19
CA ILE A 4 -7.10 19.38 32.34
C ILE A 4 -7.64 18.94 33.70
N ASP A 5 -7.98 19.91 34.55
CA ASP A 5 -8.46 19.69 35.90
C ASP A 5 -9.76 18.84 35.90
N PRO A 6 -9.79 17.64 36.52
CA PRO A 6 -10.93 16.70 36.47
C PRO A 6 -12.24 17.27 37.04
N SER A 7 -12.13 18.36 37.80
CA SER A 7 -13.20 19.11 38.43
C SER A 7 -14.11 19.80 37.40
N LEU A 8 -13.53 20.29 36.30
CA LEU A 8 -14.25 21.02 35.23
C LEU A 8 -15.15 20.12 34.38
N LEU A 9 -14.81 18.83 34.27
CA LEU A 9 -15.63 17.83 33.58
C LEU A 9 -16.84 17.37 34.41
N ARG A 10 -16.86 17.62 35.72
CA ARG A 10 -17.85 17.07 36.66
C ARG A 10 -19.14 17.91 36.75
N GLY A 11 -19.07 19.21 36.43
CA GLY A 11 -20.21 20.13 36.47
C GLY A 11 -21.04 20.22 35.18
N MET A 12 -20.62 19.54 34.10
CA MET A 12 -21.20 19.73 32.76
C MET A 12 -22.40 18.83 32.43
N GLY A 13 -22.89 17.98 33.35
CA GLY A 13 -24.08 17.15 33.11
C GLY A 13 -24.00 16.15 31.93
N LEU A 14 -22.87 16.09 31.21
CA LEU A 14 -22.57 15.01 30.29
C LEU A 14 -22.31 13.77 31.13
N GLN A 15 -23.27 12.85 31.12
CA GLN A 15 -23.12 11.46 31.56
C GLN A 15 -21.68 11.01 31.24
N THR A 16 -20.83 10.91 32.26
CA THR A 16 -19.39 10.64 32.12
C THR A 16 -19.12 9.29 31.44
N THR A 17 -20.15 8.44 31.37
CA THR A 17 -20.27 7.21 30.61
C THR A 17 -20.41 7.43 29.10
N PHE A 18 -21.14 8.44 28.63
CA PHE A 18 -21.38 8.68 27.20
C PHE A 18 -20.13 9.22 26.49
N MET A 19 -19.43 10.19 27.08
CA MET A 19 -18.18 10.71 26.52
C MET A 19 -17.06 9.67 26.58
N LYS A 20 -16.96 8.87 27.65
CA LYS A 20 -16.00 7.75 27.71
C LYS A 20 -16.30 6.69 26.65
N LYS A 21 -17.57 6.30 26.49
CA LYS A 21 -17.98 5.34 25.45
C LYS A 21 -17.71 5.91 24.06
N TYR A 22 -17.99 7.19 23.82
CA TYR A 22 -17.74 7.85 22.54
C TYR A 22 -16.24 7.94 22.22
N ILE A 23 -15.39 8.28 23.20
CA ILE A 23 -13.93 8.34 23.01
C ILE A 23 -13.36 6.95 22.69
N ILE A 24 -13.77 5.90 23.42
CA ILE A 24 -13.31 4.52 23.19
C ILE A 24 -13.79 3.99 21.81
N TYR A 25 -15.02 4.30 21.42
CA TYR A 25 -15.55 3.93 20.10
C TYR A 25 -14.80 4.64 18.98
N HIS A 26 -14.53 5.94 19.15
CA HIS A 26 -13.81 6.73 18.17
C HIS A 26 -12.40 6.15 18.00
N THR A 27 -11.57 6.09 19.06
CA THR A 27 -10.19 5.59 18.95
C THR A 27 -10.08 4.15 18.42
N GLY A 28 -10.95 3.23 18.83
CA GLY A 28 -10.91 1.84 18.33
C GLY A 28 -11.31 1.67 16.85
N ILE A 29 -12.22 2.52 16.35
CA ILE A 29 -12.61 2.51 14.94
C ILE A 29 -11.50 3.10 14.08
N TYR A 30 -10.80 4.16 14.52
CA TYR A 30 -9.68 4.70 13.72
C TYR A 30 -8.53 3.71 13.61
N GLU A 31 -8.13 3.05 14.70
CA GLU A 31 -7.04 2.05 14.66
C GLU A 31 -7.35 0.90 13.69
N SER A 32 -8.60 0.40 13.69
CA SER A 32 -9.02 -0.68 12.79
C SER A 32 -9.13 -0.23 11.33
N VAL A 33 -9.66 0.97 11.07
CA VAL A 33 -9.78 1.52 9.71
C VAL A 33 -8.42 1.91 9.14
N ILE A 34 -7.52 2.51 9.94
CA ILE A 34 -6.15 2.82 9.54
C ILE A 34 -5.40 1.53 9.22
N SER A 35 -5.50 0.50 10.06
CA SER A 35 -4.88 -0.80 9.78
C SER A 35 -5.43 -1.45 8.51
N LEU A 36 -6.74 -1.35 8.23
CA LEU A 36 -7.35 -1.88 7.03
C LEU A 36 -6.91 -1.13 5.76
N ILE A 37 -6.84 0.20 5.84
CA ILE A 37 -6.39 1.05 4.73
C ILE A 37 -4.91 0.80 4.45
N VAL A 38 -4.05 0.80 5.46
CA VAL A 38 -2.61 0.51 5.31
C VAL A 38 -2.40 -0.90 4.76
N PHE A 39 -3.17 -1.89 5.23
CA PHE A 39 -3.09 -3.26 4.71
C PHE A 39 -3.57 -3.36 3.25
N ALA A 40 -4.70 -2.73 2.90
CA ALA A 40 -5.23 -2.71 1.54
C ALA A 40 -4.32 -1.95 0.56
N CYS A 41 -3.70 -0.86 1.00
CA CYS A 41 -2.74 -0.10 0.20
C CYS A 41 -1.45 -0.88 -0.05
N ARG A 42 -0.96 -1.64 0.94
CA ARG A 42 0.16 -2.58 0.73
C ARG A 42 -0.19 -3.73 -0.21
N TYR A 43 -1.44 -4.19 -0.23
CA TYR A 43 -1.86 -5.36 -1.03
C TYR A 43 -2.05 -5.07 -2.53
N LYS A 44 -2.26 -3.80 -2.92
CA LYS A 44 -2.65 -3.43 -4.29
C LYS A 44 -1.49 -3.06 -5.22
N PHE A 45 -0.27 -2.92 -4.69
CA PHE A 45 0.91 -2.54 -5.47
C PHE A 45 1.99 -3.63 -5.42
N GLY A 46 1.67 -4.81 -5.94
CA GLY A 46 2.69 -5.73 -6.43
C GLY A 46 3.18 -5.21 -7.77
N GLY A 47 4.18 -4.32 -7.76
CA GLY A 47 4.75 -3.72 -8.95
C GLY A 47 5.21 -4.80 -9.94
N ALA A 48 4.66 -4.77 -11.15
CA ALA A 48 5.09 -5.63 -12.23
C ALA A 48 6.47 -5.16 -12.70
N LYS A 49 7.54 -5.70 -12.10
CA LYS A 49 8.88 -5.57 -12.66
C LYS A 49 8.84 -6.11 -14.09
N VAL A 50 9.31 -5.31 -15.05
CA VAL A 50 9.57 -5.77 -16.41
C VAL A 50 10.50 -6.98 -16.28
N LYS A 51 9.97 -8.16 -16.61
CA LYS A 51 10.71 -9.41 -16.43
C LYS A 51 11.77 -9.50 -17.53
N ASP A 52 13.01 -9.62 -17.10
CA ASP A 52 14.12 -9.89 -18.01
C ASP A 52 14.20 -11.40 -18.28
N TYR A 53 13.71 -11.82 -19.44
CA TYR A 53 13.63 -13.23 -19.83
C TYR A 53 15.00 -13.88 -20.04
N TYR A 54 16.03 -13.10 -20.38
CA TYR A 54 17.39 -13.59 -20.47
C TYR A 54 17.95 -13.90 -19.08
N SER A 55 17.66 -13.02 -18.11
CA SER A 55 18.00 -13.25 -16.69
C SER A 55 17.24 -14.43 -16.08
N VAL A 56 15.97 -14.65 -16.44
CA VAL A 56 15.17 -15.79 -15.97
C VAL A 56 15.75 -17.14 -16.43
N LEU A 57 16.26 -17.19 -17.66
CA LEU A 57 16.92 -18.39 -18.21
C LEU A 57 18.42 -18.48 -17.85
N GLU A 58 18.96 -17.50 -17.12
CA GLU A 58 20.38 -17.40 -16.76
C GLU A 58 21.33 -17.42 -17.98
N ILE A 59 20.91 -16.77 -19.07
CA ILE A 59 21.66 -16.71 -20.34
C ILE A 59 21.98 -15.26 -20.73
N ASN A 60 22.95 -15.13 -21.64
CA ASN A 60 23.29 -13.84 -22.24
C ASN A 60 22.23 -13.43 -23.29
N GLU A 61 22.04 -12.12 -23.50
CA GLU A 61 21.19 -11.57 -24.56
C GLU A 61 21.64 -11.95 -25.98
N ASN A 62 22.92 -12.29 -26.16
CA ASN A 62 23.48 -12.79 -27.42
C ASN A 62 23.37 -14.32 -27.56
N ALA A 63 22.71 -15.00 -26.63
CA ALA A 63 22.62 -16.45 -26.64
C ALA A 63 21.93 -16.99 -27.91
N THR A 64 22.47 -18.10 -28.40
CA THR A 64 21.93 -18.85 -29.54
C THR A 64 20.67 -19.62 -29.15
N ILE A 65 19.88 -20.03 -30.15
CA ILE A 65 18.64 -20.80 -29.92
C ILE A 65 18.94 -22.13 -29.22
N ASP A 66 20.11 -22.73 -29.48
CA ASP A 66 20.49 -24.00 -28.87
C ASP A 66 20.91 -23.83 -27.40
N GLU A 67 21.54 -22.70 -27.05
CA GLU A 67 21.80 -22.33 -25.65
C GLU A 67 20.50 -22.09 -24.89
N ILE A 68 19.54 -21.36 -25.49
CA ILE A 68 18.20 -21.13 -24.92
C ILE A 68 17.50 -22.45 -24.61
N LYS A 69 17.50 -23.40 -25.56
CA LYS A 69 16.92 -24.74 -25.37
C LYS A 69 17.62 -25.53 -24.28
N THR A 70 18.94 -25.42 -24.20
CA THR A 70 19.75 -26.15 -23.23
C THR A 70 19.51 -25.62 -21.82
N ALA A 71 19.53 -24.30 -21.64
CA ALA A 71 19.21 -23.64 -20.38
C ALA A 71 17.80 -24.00 -19.89
N PHE A 72 16.80 -23.92 -20.78
CA PHE A 72 15.43 -24.32 -20.48
C PHE A 72 15.34 -25.76 -19.97
N ARG A 73 15.97 -26.72 -20.65
CA ARG A 73 15.97 -28.14 -20.22
C ARG A 73 16.64 -28.34 -18.86
N THR A 74 17.70 -27.60 -18.57
CA THR A 74 18.40 -27.67 -17.28
C THR A 74 17.51 -27.14 -16.16
N LEU A 75 16.92 -25.96 -16.35
CA LEU A 75 16.03 -25.33 -15.36
C LEU A 75 14.75 -26.13 -15.13
N MET A 76 14.16 -26.72 -16.18
CA MET A 76 12.96 -27.55 -16.06
C MET A 76 13.17 -28.79 -15.20
N LYS A 77 14.37 -29.38 -15.21
CA LYS A 77 14.69 -30.51 -14.32
C LYS A 77 14.79 -30.11 -12.86
N VAL A 78 15.22 -28.87 -12.59
CA VAL A 78 15.39 -28.32 -11.24
C VAL A 78 14.06 -27.86 -10.65
N TRP A 79 13.24 -27.20 -11.47
CA TRP A 79 12.01 -26.53 -11.04
C TRP A 79 10.72 -27.27 -11.39
N HIS A 80 10.78 -28.51 -11.87
CA HIS A 80 9.58 -29.31 -12.13
C HIS A 80 8.74 -29.45 -10.85
N PRO A 81 7.40 -29.27 -10.88
CA PRO A 81 6.55 -29.39 -9.70
C PRO A 81 6.64 -30.77 -9.03
N ASP A 82 6.93 -31.83 -9.81
CA ASP A 82 7.12 -33.18 -9.28
C ASP A 82 8.47 -33.38 -8.56
N VAL A 83 9.47 -32.53 -8.83
CA VAL A 83 10.83 -32.65 -8.28
C VAL A 83 11.05 -31.64 -7.14
N CYS A 84 10.53 -30.42 -7.29
CA CYS A 84 10.70 -29.33 -6.35
C CYS A 84 9.39 -29.01 -5.64
N SER A 85 9.27 -29.40 -4.37
CA SER A 85 8.07 -29.14 -3.56
C SER A 85 8.09 -27.79 -2.83
N ARG A 86 8.92 -26.83 -3.28
CA ARG A 86 8.96 -25.49 -2.67
C ARG A 86 7.75 -24.66 -3.08
N LYS A 87 7.33 -23.73 -2.22
CA LYS A 87 6.17 -22.84 -2.49
C LYS A 87 6.39 -21.91 -3.68
N ASP A 88 7.63 -21.55 -3.97
CA ASP A 88 8.05 -20.69 -5.10
C ASP A 88 8.30 -21.47 -6.40
N ALA A 89 8.29 -22.81 -6.36
CA ALA A 89 8.63 -23.63 -7.51
C ALA A 89 7.65 -23.42 -8.69
N TYR A 90 6.36 -23.31 -8.39
CA TYR A 90 5.33 -23.07 -9.41
C TYR A 90 5.50 -21.71 -10.09
N GLU A 91 5.78 -20.66 -9.31
CA GLU A 91 5.96 -19.31 -9.85
C GLU A 91 7.19 -19.23 -10.76
N ARG A 92 8.32 -19.79 -10.31
CA ARG A 92 9.54 -19.91 -11.13
C ARG A 92 9.34 -20.76 -12.37
N PHE A 93 8.60 -21.85 -12.27
CA PHE A 93 8.27 -22.70 -13.41
C PHE A 93 7.52 -21.92 -14.49
N VAL A 94 6.49 -21.16 -14.10
CA VAL A 94 5.71 -20.35 -15.04
C VAL A 94 6.60 -19.30 -15.71
N GLU A 95 7.48 -18.64 -14.96
CA GLU A 95 8.44 -17.65 -15.50
C GLU A 95 9.40 -18.27 -16.53
N ILE A 96 9.95 -19.45 -16.24
CA ILE A 96 10.87 -20.15 -17.14
C ILE A 96 10.18 -20.54 -18.45
N VAL A 97 8.93 -21.03 -18.38
CA VAL A 97 8.14 -21.41 -19.55
C VAL A 97 7.81 -20.17 -20.40
N GLU A 98 7.36 -19.09 -19.77
CA GLU A 98 7.04 -17.81 -20.42
C GLU A 98 8.27 -17.22 -21.15
N ALA A 99 9.43 -17.23 -20.48
CA ALA A 99 10.70 -16.79 -21.07
C ALA A 99 11.09 -17.63 -22.28
N TYR A 100 11.01 -18.96 -22.19
CA TYR A 100 11.36 -19.85 -23.29
C TYR A 100 10.43 -19.69 -24.49
N GLU A 101 9.11 -19.63 -24.29
CA GLU A 101 8.16 -19.45 -25.40
C GLU A 101 8.43 -18.15 -26.15
N THR A 102 8.74 -17.07 -25.43
CA THR A 102 9.04 -15.77 -26.04
C THR A 102 10.37 -15.78 -26.81
N LEU A 103 11.42 -16.39 -26.26
CA LEU A 103 12.77 -16.35 -26.83
C LEU A 103 13.05 -17.43 -27.89
N LYS A 104 12.25 -18.50 -27.93
CA LYS A 104 12.40 -19.63 -28.86
C LYS A 104 12.15 -19.24 -30.32
N SER A 105 11.17 -18.35 -30.57
CA SER A 105 10.85 -17.90 -31.94
C SER A 105 11.62 -16.63 -32.28
N PRO A 106 12.35 -16.59 -33.42
CA PRO A 106 13.07 -15.38 -33.85
C PRO A 106 12.15 -14.16 -34.02
N GLN A 107 10.88 -14.38 -34.37
CA GLN A 107 9.90 -13.31 -34.55
C GLN A 107 9.47 -12.71 -33.21
N GLN A 108 9.18 -13.57 -32.22
CA GLN A 108 8.77 -13.15 -30.88
C GLN A 108 9.94 -12.53 -30.11
N ARG A 109 11.16 -13.07 -30.27
CA ARG A 109 12.38 -12.50 -29.71
C ARG A 109 12.63 -11.08 -30.21
N LYS A 110 12.48 -10.83 -31.51
CA LYS A 110 12.61 -9.48 -32.08
C LYS A 110 11.58 -8.51 -31.49
N LEU A 111 10.32 -8.93 -31.43
CA LEU A 111 9.26 -8.10 -30.84
C LEU A 111 9.55 -7.79 -29.36
N TYR A 112 10.02 -8.78 -28.60
CA TYR A 112 10.43 -8.60 -27.21
C TYR A 112 11.61 -7.64 -27.08
N ASP A 113 12.65 -7.79 -27.91
CA ASP A 113 13.83 -6.92 -27.89
C ASP A 113 13.47 -5.47 -28.31
N GLU A 114 12.53 -5.29 -29.24
CA GLU A 114 11.98 -3.98 -29.62
C GLU A 114 11.17 -3.35 -28.48
N MET A 115 10.25 -4.11 -27.88
CA MET A 115 9.49 -3.65 -26.72
C MET A 115 10.40 -3.26 -25.56
N ARG A 116 11.41 -4.10 -25.25
CA ARG A 116 12.41 -3.85 -24.20
C ARG A 116 13.11 -2.52 -24.42
N LYS A 117 13.64 -2.28 -25.62
CA LYS A 117 14.31 -1.00 -25.96
C LYS A 117 13.41 0.22 -25.79
N THR A 118 12.15 0.13 -26.21
CA THR A 118 11.20 1.24 -26.04
C THR A 118 10.78 1.46 -24.58
N CYS A 119 10.86 0.43 -23.74
CA CYS A 119 10.59 0.52 -22.31
C CYS A 119 11.80 1.02 -21.51
N ASP A 120 13.02 0.86 -22.04
CA ASP A 120 14.26 1.37 -21.42
C ASP A 120 14.40 2.89 -21.56
N ASP A 121 13.63 3.53 -22.45
CA ASP A 121 13.60 5.00 -22.65
C ASP A 121 12.63 5.74 -21.71
N GLU A 122 11.80 5.03 -20.92
CA GLU A 122 11.02 5.64 -19.84
C GLU A 122 11.67 5.32 -18.48
N PRO A 123 11.87 6.31 -17.59
CA PRO A 123 12.36 6.08 -16.22
C PRO A 123 11.26 5.45 -15.35
N ILE A 124 10.85 4.22 -15.66
CA ILE A 124 9.74 3.50 -15.00
C ILE A 124 10.03 3.29 -13.51
N GLN A 125 11.31 3.10 -13.12
CA GLN A 125 11.66 2.93 -11.70
C GLN A 125 11.55 4.20 -10.85
N LYS A 126 11.62 5.41 -11.43
CA LYS A 126 11.52 6.66 -10.64
C LYS A 126 10.10 7.19 -10.49
N ALA A 127 9.21 6.89 -11.43
CA ALA A 127 7.84 7.38 -11.41
C ALA A 127 6.92 6.57 -10.47
N GLU A 128 7.18 5.28 -10.29
CA GLU A 128 6.34 4.39 -9.48
C GLU A 128 6.67 4.49 -7.97
N GLU A 129 7.94 4.72 -7.62
CA GLU A 129 8.36 5.02 -6.24
C GLU A 129 7.72 6.33 -5.73
N ASN A 130 7.63 7.36 -6.58
CA ASN A 130 7.08 8.66 -6.21
C ASN A 130 5.54 8.70 -6.11
N LYS A 131 4.83 7.78 -6.77
CA LYS A 131 3.36 7.65 -6.62
C LYS A 131 2.99 7.01 -5.29
N THR A 132 3.83 6.07 -4.83
CA THR A 132 3.64 5.38 -3.55
C THR A 132 3.82 6.35 -2.38
N THR A 133 4.84 7.22 -2.44
CA THR A 133 5.06 8.26 -1.44
C THR A 133 3.94 9.31 -1.44
N LEU A 134 3.48 9.77 -2.61
CA LEU A 134 2.40 10.76 -2.72
C LEU A 134 1.09 10.26 -2.10
N PHE A 135 0.73 8.99 -2.30
CA PHE A 135 -0.45 8.40 -1.68
C PHE A 135 -0.33 8.33 -0.16
N GLU A 136 0.84 7.95 0.37
CA GLU A 136 1.11 7.96 1.81
C GLU A 136 0.97 9.36 2.41
N PHE A 137 1.49 10.39 1.73
CA PHE A 137 1.33 11.78 2.17
C PHE A 137 -0.14 12.23 2.19
N ILE A 138 -0.94 11.86 1.18
CA ILE A 138 -2.37 12.21 1.12
C ILE A 138 -3.13 11.60 2.31
N VAL A 139 -2.88 10.33 2.63
CA VAL A 139 -3.55 9.66 3.77
C VAL A 139 -3.18 10.34 5.09
N ILE A 140 -1.91 10.68 5.29
CA ILE A 140 -1.44 11.40 6.48
C ILE A 140 -2.11 12.77 6.60
N ILE A 141 -2.20 13.54 5.50
CA ILE A 141 -2.84 14.86 5.48
C ILE A 141 -4.32 14.76 5.85
N VAL A 142 -5.06 13.79 5.31
CA VAL A 142 -6.48 13.57 5.63
C VAL A 142 -6.68 13.22 7.11
N LEU A 143 -5.81 12.37 7.67
CA LEU A 143 -5.84 12.01 9.09
C LEU A 143 -5.55 13.23 9.99
N ILE A 144 -4.59 14.08 9.61
CA ILE A 144 -4.27 15.32 10.34
C ILE A 144 -5.48 16.27 10.32
N ILE A 145 -6.09 16.49 9.14
CA ILE A 145 -7.26 17.38 9.00
C ILE A 145 -8.45 16.88 9.84
N MET A 146 -8.71 15.57 9.84
CA MET A 146 -9.75 14.97 10.67
C MET A 146 -9.46 15.15 12.17
N SER A 147 -8.20 15.00 12.58
CA SER A 147 -7.78 15.17 13.98
C SER A 147 -7.93 16.63 14.45
N LEU A 148 -7.55 17.61 13.63
CA LEU A 148 -7.67 19.03 13.94
C LEU A 148 -9.13 19.48 14.02
N SER A 149 -9.98 18.99 13.10
CA SER A 149 -11.42 19.26 13.12
C SER A 149 -12.09 18.71 14.38
N PHE A 150 -11.64 17.55 14.85
CA PHE A 150 -12.12 16.95 16.10
C PHE A 150 -11.72 17.78 17.33
N VAL A 151 -10.46 18.23 17.41
CA VAL A 151 -10.00 19.10 18.51
C VAL A 151 -10.76 20.42 18.52
N ALA A 152 -10.99 21.03 17.35
CA ALA A 152 -11.78 22.25 17.22
C ALA A 152 -13.24 22.06 17.67
N PHE A 153 -13.85 20.92 17.35
CA PHE A 153 -15.22 20.61 17.78
C PHE A 153 -15.34 20.48 19.30
N ILE A 154 -14.39 19.80 19.94
CA ILE A 154 -14.35 19.68 21.40
C ILE A 154 -14.10 21.06 22.03
N ALA A 155 -13.14 21.82 21.52
CA ALA A 155 -12.87 23.18 22.00
C ALA A 155 -14.08 24.10 21.87
N TYR A 156 -14.82 24.04 20.75
CA TYR A 156 -16.04 24.80 20.53
C TYR A 156 -17.15 24.42 21.53
N LYS A 157 -17.35 23.12 21.78
CA LYS A 157 -18.32 22.65 22.79
C LYS A 157 -17.94 23.09 24.20
N VAL A 158 -16.65 23.08 24.55
CA VAL A 158 -16.15 23.57 25.84
C VAL A 158 -16.32 25.08 25.96
N TYR A 159 -15.95 25.84 24.93
CA TYR A 159 -16.12 27.30 24.87
C TYR A 159 -17.58 27.70 25.03
N ASN A 160 -18.49 27.06 24.29
CA ASN A 160 -19.93 27.32 24.42
C ASN A 160 -20.48 26.89 25.78
N ALA A 161 -19.93 25.87 26.44
CA ALA A 161 -20.34 25.53 27.80
C ALA A 161 -19.86 26.56 28.83
N LEU A 162 -18.69 27.17 28.60
CA LEU A 162 -18.13 28.20 29.48
C LEU A 162 -18.78 29.57 29.28
N HIS A 163 -19.25 29.91 28.07
CA HIS A 163 -19.76 31.25 27.74
C HIS A 163 -21.24 31.28 27.30
N GLY A 164 -21.82 30.15 26.88
CA GLY A 164 -23.21 30.05 26.44
C GLY A 164 -24.26 30.10 27.55
N ASN A 165 -23.85 30.03 28.82
CA ASN A 165 -24.75 30.24 29.96
C ASN A 165 -25.03 31.73 30.26
N ALA A 166 -24.43 32.68 29.52
CA ALA A 166 -24.59 34.11 29.77
C ALA A 166 -25.75 34.79 28.99
N ILE A 167 -26.48 34.09 28.11
CA ILE A 167 -27.48 34.72 27.22
C ILE A 167 -28.94 34.49 27.69
N ASN A 168 -29.18 33.85 28.85
CA ASN A 168 -30.53 33.71 29.43
C ASN A 168 -30.77 34.67 30.60
N LEU A 169 -30.58 35.98 30.39
CA LEU A 169 -31.07 37.02 31.29
C LEU A 169 -32.13 37.87 30.56
N THR A 170 -33.38 37.46 30.82
CA THR A 170 -34.66 38.20 30.71
C THR A 170 -35.16 38.67 29.34
N PRO A 171 -36.45 38.44 29.07
CA PRO A 171 -37.36 39.54 28.81
C PRO A 171 -38.32 39.68 30.00
N GLN A 172 -38.31 40.85 30.65
CA GLN A 172 -39.52 41.37 31.27
C GLN A 172 -40.25 42.22 30.24
#